data_AF-A0A1Y4CJ77-F1
#
_entry.id   AF-A0A1Y4CJ77-F1
#
_cell.length_a   1.000
_cell.length_b   1.000
_cell.length_c   1.000
_cell.angle_alpha   90.00
_cell.angle_beta   90.00
_cell.angle_gamma   90.00
#
_symmetry.space_group_name_H-M   'P 1'
#
loop_
_entity.id
_entity.type
_entity.pdbx_description
1 polymer ?
#
loop_
_entity_poly.entity_id
_entity_poly.type
_entity_poly.pdbx_seq_one_letter_code
_entity_poly.pdbx_strand_id
1 'polypeptide(L)'
;MEATQTKSAETAAPSSQPVKEVPKFKAPKKKRKWVKRLVIILVAVALIVFLFSRCMGAGQQIISSAYLPYTAEVRDMTVSVSGTGTIEPLQAYKVTTLVSGEILEAPFEEGQTVQKGDVLFRIDARDLESNIEQLQLNVRSAQLALDDLLKTQSDNQKDRNVKAEDAGIITKLYVDQGDSVTVGTVVADVLDRDHMKLKVPFHSTDAQSFYIGQTATVSVTGTAETISGTVDEIAATDEVGPGGTLVRQVTILVNNPGVLSDASQGSASVNGTACASGGTFAYASSGQITAKAAGDLDTLSVKEGDRVSEGQVIGVISEADLETQIENARISLENAQLSLQNAQEKLEDYTITSTITGEVIEKNLDVGDNISGMSSSGSTVTYPAVIYDRSQLTFDMAIDERDISKIQVGQKVEITADALDSQSFTGVVDKVNINGTTVNGNTSYPVTVKVDGAPEELYPGMNVSAKIIVEEAGSVLTLPVEAVERGDTVLVALPGCLDENGLIANLSATEQRQVTLGRNDDNYIEIVDGLEEGDVVVALSPQGSSIMSAMGME
;
A
#
# COMPACT_ATOMS: atom_id res chain seq x y z
N MET A 1 -44.19 51.07 -8.86
CA MET A 1 -43.55 51.32 -10.18
C MET A 1 -43.32 49.93 -10.74
N GLU A 2 -43.89 49.45 -11.83
CA GLU A 2 -44.57 50.07 -12.97
C GLU A 2 -45.47 48.97 -13.58
N ALA A 3 -46.59 49.36 -14.19
CA ALA A 3 -47.68 48.49 -14.62
C ALA A 3 -47.73 48.39 -16.14
N THR A 4 -48.05 47.21 -16.70
CA THR A 4 -48.56 46.98 -18.07
C THR A 4 -48.82 45.47 -18.25
N GLN A 5 -49.83 44.94 -18.93
CA GLN A 5 -50.96 45.50 -19.68
C GLN A 5 -52.01 44.38 -19.88
N THR A 6 -53.26 44.78 -20.07
CA THR A 6 -54.46 43.95 -20.15
C THR A 6 -54.85 43.52 -21.57
N LYS A 7 -55.37 42.29 -21.61
CA LYS A 7 -56.29 41.60 -22.54
C LYS A 7 -57.27 42.48 -23.35
N SER A 8 -57.47 42.12 -24.62
CA SER A 8 -58.64 42.48 -25.43
C SER A 8 -59.13 41.27 -26.26
N ALA A 9 -60.45 41.10 -26.29
CA ALA A 9 -61.19 40.17 -27.14
C ALA A 9 -62.06 41.01 -28.08
N GLU A 10 -62.29 40.55 -29.32
CA GLU A 10 -63.37 41.07 -30.15
C GLU A 10 -63.90 40.01 -31.12
N THR A 11 -65.23 40.02 -31.28
CA THR A 11 -66.09 39.06 -31.99
C THR A 11 -66.83 39.81 -33.11
N ALA A 12 -67.24 39.06 -34.15
CA ALA A 12 -68.34 39.29 -35.10
C ALA A 12 -68.02 39.81 -36.53
N ALA A 13 -68.15 38.88 -37.51
CA ALA A 13 -69.12 38.81 -38.64
C ALA A 13 -69.70 40.10 -39.29
N PRO A 14 -70.40 40.03 -40.45
CA PRO A 14 -70.19 39.32 -41.73
C PRO A 14 -70.52 40.20 -43.00
N SER A 15 -70.28 39.70 -44.22
CA SER A 15 -70.93 40.15 -45.50
C SER A 15 -70.67 39.10 -46.61
N SER A 16 -71.68 38.35 -47.11
CA SER A 16 -72.72 38.62 -48.14
C SER A 16 -72.36 38.18 -49.59
N GLN A 17 -72.84 36.97 -49.97
CA GLN A 17 -73.53 36.50 -51.24
C GLN A 17 -73.05 36.94 -52.66
N PRO A 18 -73.47 36.35 -53.83
CA PRO A 18 -74.57 35.39 -54.09
C PRO A 18 -74.36 34.25 -55.16
N VAL A 19 -75.26 33.24 -55.08
CA VAL A 19 -76.10 32.57 -56.13
C VAL A 19 -75.48 31.92 -57.40
N LYS A 20 -75.84 30.64 -57.63
CA LYS A 20 -76.27 30.04 -58.92
C LYS A 20 -76.94 28.67 -58.69
N GLU A 21 -78.27 28.60 -58.78
CA GLU A 21 -79.09 28.08 -59.90
C GLU A 21 -79.23 26.56 -60.00
N VAL A 22 -80.45 26.10 -59.68
CA VAL A 22 -81.00 24.75 -59.86
C VAL A 22 -81.59 24.61 -61.28
N PRO A 23 -81.28 23.55 -62.06
CA PRO A 23 -81.94 23.33 -63.33
C PRO A 23 -83.23 22.49 -63.20
N LYS A 24 -84.28 22.97 -63.88
CA LYS A 24 -85.61 22.37 -64.00
C LYS A 24 -85.61 21.14 -64.92
N PHE A 25 -86.14 20.02 -64.45
CA PHE A 25 -86.36 18.81 -65.25
C PHE A 25 -87.72 18.86 -65.97
N LYS A 26 -87.71 18.87 -67.31
CA LYS A 26 -88.91 18.77 -68.17
C LYS A 26 -89.18 17.32 -68.55
N ALA A 27 -90.42 16.86 -68.43
CA ALA A 27 -90.88 15.59 -69.01
C ALA A 27 -91.31 15.77 -70.49
N PRO A 28 -91.09 14.76 -71.35
CA PRO A 28 -92.22 14.23 -72.10
C PRO A 28 -92.26 12.69 -72.25
N LYS A 29 -93.49 12.21 -72.04
CA LYS A 29 -94.28 11.07 -72.58
C LYS A 29 -93.61 9.94 -73.42
N LYS A 30 -93.71 8.72 -72.87
CA LYS A 30 -94.07 7.37 -73.43
C LYS A 30 -93.67 6.99 -74.88
N LYS A 31 -92.89 5.90 -75.03
CA LYS A 31 -93.37 4.51 -75.38
C LYS A 31 -92.23 3.45 -75.37
N ARG A 32 -92.55 2.27 -74.78
CA ARG A 32 -91.94 0.91 -74.88
C ARG A 32 -90.42 0.72 -74.68
N LYS A 33 -89.95 0.53 -73.43
CA LYS A 33 -88.77 -0.31 -73.04
C LYS A 33 -88.82 -0.82 -71.56
N TRP A 34 -89.94 -1.38 -71.08
CA TRP A 34 -90.05 -1.86 -69.68
C TRP A 34 -89.25 -3.16 -69.42
N VAL A 35 -89.14 -4.06 -70.39
CA VAL A 35 -88.42 -5.34 -70.21
C VAL A 35 -86.93 -5.14 -69.88
N LYS A 36 -86.28 -4.10 -70.42
CA LYS A 36 -84.87 -3.81 -70.12
C LYS A 36 -84.64 -3.27 -68.70
N ARG A 37 -85.63 -2.62 -68.07
CA ARG A 37 -85.50 -2.11 -66.69
C ARG A 37 -85.69 -3.20 -65.65
N LEU A 38 -86.51 -4.22 -65.93
CA LEU A 38 -86.67 -5.38 -65.05
C LEU A 38 -85.39 -6.23 -65.00
N VAL A 39 -84.74 -6.44 -66.14
CA VAL A 39 -83.45 -7.17 -66.18
C VAL A 39 -82.35 -6.42 -65.44
N ILE A 40 -82.27 -5.10 -65.57
CA ILE A 40 -81.26 -4.29 -64.86
C ILE A 40 -81.48 -4.31 -63.35
N ILE A 41 -82.72 -4.26 -62.87
CA ILE A 41 -83.03 -4.35 -61.44
C ILE A 41 -82.73 -5.76 -60.90
N LEU A 42 -83.05 -6.81 -61.66
CA LEU A 42 -82.77 -8.19 -61.25
C LEU A 42 -81.27 -8.48 -61.23
N VAL A 43 -80.51 -7.94 -62.19
CA VAL A 43 -79.03 -8.00 -62.20
C VAL A 43 -78.44 -7.18 -61.07
N ALA A 44 -79.00 -6.01 -60.74
CA ALA A 44 -78.55 -5.21 -59.60
C ALA A 44 -78.83 -5.90 -58.26
N VAL A 45 -80.00 -6.53 -58.08
CA VAL A 45 -80.31 -7.32 -56.88
C VAL A 45 -79.44 -8.57 -56.82
N ALA A 46 -79.22 -9.27 -57.93
CA ALA A 46 -78.31 -10.41 -57.97
C ALA A 46 -76.85 -10.00 -57.69
N LEU A 47 -76.40 -8.84 -58.17
CA LEU A 47 -75.10 -8.27 -57.83
C LEU A 47 -75.01 -7.87 -56.37
N ILE A 48 -76.07 -7.28 -55.80
CA ILE A 48 -76.12 -6.93 -54.38
C ILE A 48 -76.12 -8.19 -53.52
N VAL A 49 -76.89 -9.22 -53.85
CA VAL A 49 -76.90 -10.52 -53.14
C VAL A 49 -75.57 -11.25 -53.33
N PHE A 50 -74.97 -11.19 -54.53
CA PHE A 50 -73.65 -11.77 -54.79
C PHE A 50 -72.55 -11.03 -54.03
N LEU A 51 -72.56 -9.69 -54.02
CA LEU A 51 -71.67 -8.85 -53.21
C LEU A 51 -71.89 -9.05 -51.71
N PHE A 52 -73.13 -9.16 -51.22
CA PHE A 52 -73.44 -9.48 -49.82
C PHE A 52 -72.99 -10.89 -49.45
N SER A 53 -73.18 -11.88 -50.34
CA SER A 53 -72.72 -13.26 -50.10
C SER A 53 -71.18 -13.35 -50.09
N ARG A 54 -70.50 -12.53 -50.92
CA ARG A 54 -69.04 -12.42 -50.90
C ARG A 54 -68.52 -11.67 -49.68
N CYS A 55 -69.25 -10.68 -49.17
CA CYS A 55 -68.93 -10.02 -47.90
C CYS A 55 -69.15 -10.95 -46.69
N MET A 56 -70.15 -11.84 -46.72
CA MET A 56 -70.34 -12.85 -45.67
C MET A 56 -69.21 -13.91 -45.67
N GLY A 57 -68.72 -14.32 -46.84
CA GLY A 57 -67.55 -15.23 -46.92
C GLY A 57 -66.22 -14.57 -46.52
N ALA A 58 -66.08 -13.25 -46.73
CA ALA A 58 -64.89 -12.50 -46.31
C ALA A 58 -64.82 -12.28 -44.80
N GLY A 59 -65.96 -12.17 -44.11
CA GLY A 59 -65.99 -12.09 -42.64
C GLY A 59 -65.48 -13.36 -41.94
N GLN A 60 -65.77 -14.54 -42.51
CA GLN A 60 -65.32 -15.82 -41.96
C GLN A 60 -63.79 -15.99 -42.06
N GLN A 61 -63.17 -15.48 -43.12
CA GLN A 61 -61.72 -15.60 -43.32
C GLN A 61 -60.88 -14.62 -42.47
N ILE A 62 -61.48 -13.53 -41.98
CA ILE A 62 -60.79 -12.56 -41.11
C ILE A 62 -60.73 -13.08 -39.65
N ILE A 63 -61.75 -13.83 -39.20
CA ILE A 63 -61.84 -14.36 -37.84
C ILE A 63 -60.80 -15.47 -37.60
N SER A 64 -60.64 -16.39 -38.56
CA SER A 64 -59.67 -17.50 -38.45
C SER A 64 -58.20 -17.04 -38.47
N SER A 65 -57.91 -15.80 -38.90
CA SER A 65 -56.57 -15.20 -38.81
C SER A 65 -56.35 -14.37 -37.54
N ALA A 66 -57.43 -14.00 -36.84
CA ALA A 66 -57.35 -13.09 -35.71
C ALA A 66 -57.14 -13.82 -34.38
N TYR A 67 -57.62 -15.06 -34.26
CA TYR A 67 -57.51 -15.86 -33.04
C TYR A 67 -56.73 -17.15 -33.29
N LEU A 68 -55.98 -17.61 -32.29
CA LEU A 68 -55.21 -18.85 -32.29
C LEU A 68 -55.67 -19.76 -31.15
N PRO A 69 -55.83 -21.07 -31.41
CA PRO A 69 -56.08 -22.05 -30.37
C PRO A 69 -54.77 -22.47 -29.70
N TYR A 70 -54.77 -22.53 -28.37
CA TYR A 70 -53.69 -23.06 -27.55
C TYR A 70 -54.25 -24.20 -26.70
N THR A 71 -53.52 -25.30 -26.63
CA THR A 71 -53.92 -26.45 -25.79
C THR A 71 -53.23 -26.34 -24.44
N ALA A 72 -53.97 -26.55 -23.36
CA ALA A 72 -53.42 -26.64 -22.02
C ALA A 72 -52.62 -27.95 -21.92
N GLU A 73 -51.31 -27.84 -21.73
CA GLU A 73 -50.40 -28.98 -21.73
C GLU A 73 -49.57 -29.00 -20.45
N VAL A 74 -49.34 -30.20 -19.91
CA VAL A 74 -48.42 -30.39 -18.79
C VAL A 74 -46.99 -30.30 -19.30
N ARG A 75 -46.20 -29.38 -18.75
CA ARG A 75 -44.82 -29.13 -19.14
C ARG A 75 -43.96 -28.90 -17.92
N ASP A 76 -42.68 -29.27 -18.02
CA ASP A 76 -41.70 -28.92 -17.01
C ASP A 76 -41.45 -27.41 -17.07
N MET A 77 -41.76 -26.72 -15.96
CA MET A 77 -41.63 -25.29 -15.86
C MET A 77 -40.56 -24.91 -14.84
N THR A 78 -39.68 -24.00 -15.26
CA THR A 78 -38.61 -23.47 -14.42
C THR A 78 -38.76 -21.96 -14.35
N VAL A 79 -38.94 -21.43 -13.15
CA VAL A 79 -38.94 -19.98 -12.93
C VAL A 79 -37.49 -19.54 -12.88
N SER A 80 -37.12 -18.69 -13.82
CA SER A 80 -35.77 -18.13 -13.89
C SER A 80 -35.80 -16.61 -13.95
N VAL A 81 -34.75 -15.99 -13.47
CA VAL A 81 -34.51 -14.55 -13.63
C VAL A 81 -33.31 -14.40 -14.54
N SER A 82 -33.52 -13.75 -15.69
CA SER A 82 -32.47 -13.51 -16.66
C SER A 82 -31.80 -12.16 -16.41
N GLY A 83 -30.52 -12.08 -16.77
CA GLY A 83 -29.78 -10.83 -16.81
C GLY A 83 -28.52 -10.98 -17.64
N THR A 84 -27.87 -9.88 -17.93
CA THR A 84 -26.60 -9.85 -18.65
C THR A 84 -25.50 -9.31 -17.75
N GLY A 85 -24.28 -9.71 -18.03
CA GLY A 85 -23.08 -9.25 -17.33
C GLY A 85 -21.84 -9.41 -18.21
N THR A 86 -20.71 -8.93 -17.70
CA THR A 86 -19.41 -9.06 -18.37
C THR A 86 -18.52 -9.93 -17.49
N ILE A 87 -17.86 -10.93 -18.09
CA ILE A 87 -16.93 -11.82 -17.37
C ILE A 87 -15.75 -11.00 -16.83
N GLU A 88 -15.45 -11.21 -15.57
CA GLU A 88 -14.34 -10.62 -14.83
C GLU A 88 -13.46 -11.75 -14.25
N PRO A 89 -12.15 -11.51 -14.12
CA PRO A 89 -11.27 -12.44 -13.41
C PRO A 89 -11.56 -12.37 -11.91
N LEU A 90 -11.14 -13.38 -11.15
CA LEU A 90 -11.24 -13.37 -9.69
C LEU A 90 -10.54 -12.14 -9.08
N GLN A 91 -9.37 -11.80 -9.62
CA GLN A 91 -8.62 -10.60 -9.27
C GLN A 91 -7.95 -10.02 -10.50
N ALA A 92 -7.98 -8.69 -10.61
CA ALA A 92 -7.24 -7.93 -11.61
C ALA A 92 -6.22 -7.04 -10.91
N TYR A 93 -4.93 -7.25 -11.20
CA TYR A 93 -3.85 -6.38 -10.76
C TYR A 93 -3.38 -5.52 -11.93
N LYS A 94 -3.65 -4.22 -11.83
CA LYS A 94 -3.16 -3.23 -12.77
C LYS A 94 -1.88 -2.66 -12.20
N VAL A 95 -0.76 -2.91 -12.87
CA VAL A 95 0.55 -2.48 -12.41
C VAL A 95 0.60 -0.95 -12.40
N THR A 96 1.14 -0.37 -11.34
CA THR A 96 1.34 1.07 -11.22
C THR A 96 2.73 1.33 -10.67
N THR A 97 3.25 2.54 -10.87
CA THR A 97 4.53 2.97 -10.31
C THR A 97 4.36 4.25 -9.48
N LEU A 98 5.11 4.32 -8.39
CA LEU A 98 5.28 5.52 -7.55
C LEU A 98 6.45 6.39 -8.04
N VAL A 99 7.39 5.79 -8.77
CA VAL A 99 8.62 6.44 -9.25
C VAL A 99 8.62 6.57 -10.77
N SER A 100 9.41 7.51 -11.27
CA SER A 100 9.59 7.73 -12.71
C SER A 100 11.02 7.41 -13.11
N GLY A 101 11.23 6.84 -14.29
CA GLY A 101 12.56 6.51 -14.81
C GLY A 101 12.51 5.64 -16.07
N GLU A 102 13.68 5.26 -16.57
CA GLU A 102 13.82 4.32 -17.68
C GLU A 102 13.71 2.87 -17.18
N ILE A 103 13.01 2.01 -17.92
CA ILE A 103 12.91 0.58 -17.62
C ILE A 103 14.20 -0.12 -18.06
N LEU A 104 14.93 -0.71 -17.12
CA LEU A 104 16.16 -1.48 -17.38
C LEU A 104 15.89 -2.96 -17.66
N GLU A 105 14.92 -3.55 -16.95
CA GLU A 105 14.57 -4.96 -17.10
C GLU A 105 13.05 -5.15 -17.03
N ALA A 106 12.53 -6.04 -17.88
CA ALA A 106 11.15 -6.50 -17.88
C ALA A 106 11.11 -8.02 -18.17
N PRO A 107 11.41 -8.90 -17.18
CA PRO A 107 11.65 -10.33 -17.40
C PRO A 107 10.36 -11.15 -17.51
N PHE A 108 9.35 -10.64 -18.21
CA PHE A 108 8.07 -11.30 -18.43
C PHE A 108 7.52 -10.96 -19.82
N GLU A 109 6.68 -11.83 -20.36
CA GLU A 109 6.00 -11.63 -21.64
C GLU A 109 4.48 -11.75 -21.50
N GLU A 110 3.74 -11.19 -22.46
CA GLU A 110 2.29 -11.37 -22.55
C GLU A 110 1.92 -12.86 -22.69
N GLY A 111 0.87 -13.29 -22.00
CA GLY A 111 0.44 -14.69 -21.90
C GLY A 111 1.25 -15.55 -20.93
N GLN A 112 2.31 -15.01 -20.30
CA GLN A 112 3.06 -15.74 -19.29
C GLN A 112 2.34 -15.71 -17.94
N THR A 113 2.37 -16.82 -17.21
CA THR A 113 1.97 -16.85 -15.79
C THR A 113 3.10 -16.33 -14.90
N VAL A 114 2.79 -15.33 -14.08
CA VAL A 114 3.67 -14.78 -13.04
C VAL A 114 3.14 -15.14 -11.65
N GLN A 115 4.04 -15.34 -10.70
CA GLN A 115 3.72 -15.58 -9.31
C GLN A 115 3.75 -14.27 -8.51
N LYS A 116 3.03 -14.26 -7.39
CA LYS A 116 3.13 -13.18 -6.41
C LYS A 116 4.59 -13.01 -5.96
N GLY A 117 5.12 -11.80 -6.10
CA GLY A 117 6.49 -11.43 -5.77
C GLY A 117 7.46 -11.47 -6.96
N ASP A 118 7.04 -12.02 -8.11
CA ASP A 118 7.89 -12.01 -9.31
C ASP A 118 8.15 -10.57 -9.76
N VAL A 119 9.39 -10.30 -10.18
CA VAL A 119 9.80 -8.99 -10.69
C VAL A 119 9.16 -8.77 -12.05
N LEU A 120 8.43 -7.67 -12.18
CA LEU A 120 7.82 -7.23 -13.43
C LEU A 120 8.73 -6.20 -14.10
N PHE A 121 9.09 -5.13 -13.41
CA PHE A 121 9.92 -4.06 -13.97
C PHE A 121 11.02 -3.66 -12.99
N ARG A 122 12.23 -3.45 -13.50
CA ARG A 122 13.31 -2.77 -12.77
C ARG A 122 13.60 -1.43 -13.43
N ILE A 123 13.42 -0.36 -12.67
CA ILE A 123 13.61 1.02 -13.12
C ILE A 123 15.03 1.47 -12.77
N ASP A 124 15.62 2.35 -13.58
CA ASP A 124 16.92 2.93 -13.31
C ASP A 124 16.92 3.78 -12.03
N ALA A 125 17.69 3.33 -11.03
CA ALA A 125 17.79 3.94 -9.71
C ALA A 125 19.14 4.63 -9.44
N ARG A 126 20.00 4.83 -10.45
CA ARG A 126 21.39 5.32 -10.25
C ARG A 126 21.49 6.60 -9.42
N ASP A 127 20.58 7.54 -9.62
CA ASP A 127 20.54 8.80 -8.86
C ASP A 127 20.20 8.55 -7.38
N LEU A 128 19.27 7.63 -7.11
CA LEU A 128 18.89 7.25 -5.75
C LEU A 128 19.98 6.44 -5.06
N GLU A 129 20.64 5.50 -5.77
CA GLU A 129 21.78 4.75 -5.27
C GLU A 129 22.93 5.68 -4.85
N SER A 130 23.24 6.68 -5.69
CA SER A 130 24.25 7.70 -5.38
C SER A 130 23.87 8.51 -4.13
N ASN A 131 22.59 8.84 -3.96
CA ASN A 131 22.07 9.51 -2.77
C ASN A 131 22.15 8.61 -1.52
N ILE A 132 21.86 7.31 -1.64
CA ILE A 132 22.02 6.33 -0.56
C ILE A 132 23.48 6.26 -0.12
N GLU A 133 24.43 6.22 -1.04
CA GLU A 133 25.87 6.24 -0.71
C GLU A 133 26.24 7.51 0.08
N GLN A 134 25.76 8.69 -0.36
CA GLN A 134 25.96 9.94 0.36
C GLN A 134 25.35 9.91 1.78
N LEU A 135 24.15 9.35 1.93
CA LEU A 135 23.49 9.21 3.22
C LEU A 135 24.20 8.22 4.15
N GLN A 136 24.77 7.14 3.61
CA GLN A 136 25.62 6.22 4.38
C GLN A 136 26.87 6.91 4.90
N LEU A 137 27.50 7.78 4.09
CA LEU A 137 28.63 8.60 4.53
C LEU A 137 28.22 9.57 5.65
N ASN A 138 27.02 10.16 5.57
CA ASN A 138 26.48 11.02 6.62
C ASN A 138 26.25 10.27 7.93
N VAL A 139 25.67 9.06 7.87
CA VAL A 139 25.52 8.17 9.05
C VAL A 139 26.89 7.86 9.66
N ARG A 140 27.87 7.49 8.82
CA ARG A 140 29.22 7.17 9.29
C ARG A 140 29.91 8.38 9.94
N SER A 141 29.75 9.56 9.37
CA SER A 141 30.29 10.81 9.92
C SER A 141 29.66 11.12 11.30
N ALA A 142 28.34 11.01 11.42
CA ALA A 142 27.63 11.22 12.68
C ALA A 142 28.01 10.18 13.76
N GLN A 143 28.20 8.92 13.36
CA GLN A 143 28.66 7.86 14.26
C GLN A 143 30.06 8.15 14.79
N LEU A 144 30.99 8.56 13.93
CA LEU A 144 32.36 8.91 14.35
C LEU A 144 32.37 10.09 15.32
N ALA A 145 31.52 11.09 15.11
CA ALA A 145 31.39 12.22 16.02
C ALA A 145 30.86 11.78 17.40
N LEU A 146 29.88 10.87 17.44
CA LEU A 146 29.38 10.29 18.69
C LEU A 146 30.47 9.46 19.40
N ASP A 147 31.18 8.61 18.67
CA ASP A 147 32.23 7.75 19.21
C ASP A 147 33.38 8.57 19.81
N ASP A 148 33.77 9.68 19.17
CA ASP A 148 34.79 10.60 19.68
C ASP A 148 34.37 11.27 21.00
N LEU A 149 33.10 11.68 21.11
CA LEU A 149 32.55 12.24 22.35
C LEU A 149 32.49 11.20 23.48
N LEU A 150 32.04 9.97 23.18
CA LEU A 150 31.99 8.88 24.16
C LEU A 150 33.41 8.49 24.63
N LYS A 151 34.38 8.47 23.71
CA LYS A 151 35.78 8.23 24.05
C LYS A 151 36.32 9.34 24.94
N THR A 152 36.08 10.60 24.58
CA THR A 152 36.49 11.76 25.39
C THR A 152 35.87 11.72 26.78
N GLN A 153 34.60 11.34 26.90
CA GLN A 153 33.94 11.14 28.18
C GLN A 153 34.62 10.03 29.01
N SER A 154 34.91 8.89 28.39
CA SER A 154 35.59 7.76 29.05
C SER A 154 37.01 8.12 29.51
N ASP A 155 37.76 8.84 28.67
CA ASP A 155 39.13 9.27 28.99
C ASP A 155 39.10 10.29 30.14
N ASN A 156 38.19 11.27 30.11
CA ASN A 156 37.98 12.22 31.20
C ASN A 156 37.59 11.53 32.52
N GLN A 157 36.73 10.51 32.48
CA GLN A 157 36.34 9.74 33.67
C GLN A 157 37.51 8.96 34.28
N LYS A 158 38.36 8.38 33.44
CA LYS A 158 39.54 7.63 33.87
C LYS A 158 40.61 8.56 34.47
N ASP A 159 40.82 9.71 33.86
CA ASP A 159 41.92 10.63 34.17
C ASP A 159 41.49 11.79 35.08
N ARG A 160 40.27 11.75 35.60
CA ARG A 160 39.66 12.73 36.52
C ARG A 160 40.45 12.96 37.81
N ASN A 161 41.11 11.91 38.30
CA ASN A 161 41.83 11.95 39.56
C ASN A 161 43.27 12.39 39.30
N VAL A 162 43.61 13.60 39.77
CA VAL A 162 44.98 14.11 39.76
C VAL A 162 45.76 13.39 40.86
N LYS A 163 46.80 12.65 40.49
CA LYS A 163 47.58 11.80 41.39
C LYS A 163 49.03 12.25 41.46
N ALA A 164 49.64 12.14 42.64
CA ALA A 164 51.07 12.33 42.80
C ALA A 164 51.87 11.24 42.08
N GLU A 165 52.78 11.64 41.19
CA GLU A 165 53.66 10.69 40.46
C GLU A 165 54.82 10.21 41.33
N ASP A 166 55.19 10.98 42.36
CA ASP A 166 56.28 10.71 43.28
C ASP A 166 55.84 10.95 44.73
N ALA A 167 56.49 10.27 45.68
CA ALA A 167 56.36 10.57 47.09
C ALA A 167 57.23 11.78 47.49
N GLY A 168 56.71 12.66 48.34
CA GLY A 168 57.46 13.83 48.78
C GLY A 168 56.60 14.89 49.47
N ILE A 169 57.14 16.10 49.57
CA ILE A 169 56.45 17.28 50.08
C ILE A 169 56.07 18.18 48.92
N ILE A 170 54.85 18.72 48.95
CA ILE A 170 54.43 19.72 47.98
C ILE A 170 55.18 21.02 48.24
N THR A 171 56.03 21.43 47.31
CA THR A 171 56.83 22.65 47.45
C THR A 171 56.13 23.87 46.89
N LYS A 172 55.30 23.67 45.87
CA LYS A 172 54.57 24.74 45.22
C LYS A 172 53.27 24.22 44.62
N LEU A 173 52.20 24.96 44.80
CA LEU A 173 50.91 24.72 44.17
C LEU A 173 50.66 25.78 43.09
N TYR A 174 50.18 25.36 41.92
CA TYR A 174 49.98 26.23 40.75
C TYR A 174 48.51 26.50 40.42
N VAL A 175 47.59 25.75 41.02
CA VAL A 175 46.15 25.82 40.78
C VAL A 175 45.40 25.81 42.11
N ASP A 176 44.30 26.54 42.17
CA ASP A 176 43.37 26.55 43.29
C ASP A 176 42.13 25.72 42.98
N GLN A 177 41.38 25.34 44.03
CA GLN A 177 40.09 24.69 43.85
C GLN A 177 39.14 25.63 43.08
N GLY A 178 38.49 25.10 42.04
CA GLY A 178 37.64 25.84 41.12
C GLY A 178 38.36 26.40 39.90
N ASP A 179 39.68 26.28 39.80
CA ASP A 179 40.41 26.66 38.59
C ASP A 179 40.17 25.67 37.46
N SER A 180 40.11 26.19 36.24
CA SER A 180 39.99 25.38 35.03
C SER A 180 41.37 24.92 34.56
N VAL A 181 41.52 23.61 34.38
CA VAL A 181 42.78 22.98 33.97
C VAL A 181 42.63 22.24 32.64
N THR A 182 43.73 22.17 31.89
CA THR A 182 43.81 21.41 30.63
C THR A 182 44.82 20.29 30.77
N VAL A 183 44.80 19.32 29.84
CA VAL A 183 45.77 18.22 29.84
C VAL A 183 47.20 18.78 29.80
N GLY A 184 48.02 18.38 30.77
CA GLY A 184 49.40 18.85 30.94
C GLY A 184 49.55 20.11 31.81
N THR A 185 48.46 20.72 32.29
CA THR A 185 48.55 21.81 33.27
C THR A 185 49.25 21.30 34.53
N VAL A 186 50.31 22.00 34.96
CA VAL A 186 51.01 21.69 36.20
C VAL A 186 50.15 22.11 37.38
N VAL A 187 49.87 21.16 38.28
CA VAL A 187 49.06 21.33 39.49
C VAL A 187 49.97 21.64 40.68
N ALA A 188 51.04 20.87 40.86
CA ALA A 188 51.95 21.01 42.00
C ALA A 188 53.36 20.52 41.69
N ASP A 189 54.38 21.12 42.33
CA ASP A 189 55.73 20.56 42.40
C ASP A 189 55.84 19.69 43.66
N VAL A 190 56.35 18.46 43.50
CA VAL A 190 56.63 17.52 44.61
C VAL A 190 58.12 17.28 44.70
N LEU A 191 58.63 17.33 45.93
CA LEU A 191 60.04 17.16 46.22
C LEU A 191 60.24 16.23 47.42
N ASP A 192 61.04 15.17 47.26
CA ASP A 192 61.49 14.36 48.39
C ASP A 192 62.57 15.12 49.17
N ARG A 193 62.18 15.71 50.31
CA ARG A 193 63.11 16.39 51.22
C ARG A 193 63.78 15.46 52.22
N ASP A 194 63.25 14.26 52.43
CA ASP A 194 63.73 13.33 53.46
C ASP A 194 64.88 12.47 52.95
N HIS A 195 64.99 12.28 51.64
CA HIS A 195 66.08 11.52 51.03
C HIS A 195 66.80 12.33 49.97
N MET A 196 68.13 12.19 49.93
CA MET A 196 68.98 12.79 48.92
C MET A 196 69.91 11.75 48.31
N LYS A 197 70.24 11.95 47.04
CA LYS A 197 71.20 11.14 46.30
C LYS A 197 72.47 11.94 46.10
N LEU A 198 73.62 11.33 46.43
CA LEU A 198 74.93 11.87 46.13
C LEU A 198 75.57 10.99 45.06
N LYS A 199 75.74 11.52 43.85
CA LYS A 199 76.43 10.84 42.75
C LYS A 199 77.90 11.25 42.76
N VAL A 200 78.78 10.29 43.04
CA VAL A 200 80.23 10.52 43.14
C VAL A 200 81.03 9.46 42.38
N PRO A 201 82.13 9.85 41.71
CA PRO A 201 82.99 8.91 41.02
C PRO A 201 83.88 8.14 42.01
N PHE A 202 83.93 6.82 41.89
CA PHE A 202 84.93 5.97 42.52
C PHE A 202 85.87 5.39 41.48
N HIS A 203 87.12 5.07 41.83
CA HIS A 203 88.00 4.38 40.90
C HIS A 203 87.37 3.05 40.46
N SER A 204 87.44 2.75 39.16
CA SER A 204 86.74 1.61 38.57
C SER A 204 87.11 0.28 39.24
N THR A 205 88.37 0.11 39.64
CA THR A 205 88.85 -1.07 40.37
C THR A 205 88.20 -1.27 41.73
N ASP A 206 87.89 -0.18 42.43
CA ASP A 206 87.29 -0.23 43.75
C ASP A 206 85.77 -0.40 43.63
N ALA A 207 85.16 0.32 42.69
CA ALA A 207 83.72 0.25 42.41
C ALA A 207 83.25 -1.15 41.95
N GLN A 208 84.14 -1.97 41.37
CA GLN A 208 83.86 -3.37 41.02
C GLN A 208 83.48 -4.24 42.22
N SER A 209 83.95 -3.89 43.42
CA SER A 209 83.67 -4.63 44.65
C SER A 209 82.39 -4.19 45.35
N PHE A 210 81.77 -3.10 44.90
CA PHE A 210 80.57 -2.55 45.52
C PHE A 210 79.31 -3.26 45.03
N TYR A 211 78.27 -3.24 45.86
CA TYR A 211 76.96 -3.77 45.52
C TYR A 211 75.86 -2.84 46.05
N ILE A 212 74.69 -2.87 45.40
CA ILE A 212 73.53 -2.06 45.79
C ILE A 212 73.08 -2.48 47.21
N GLY A 213 72.75 -1.50 48.04
CA GLY A 213 72.39 -1.66 49.45
C GLY A 213 73.58 -1.67 50.42
N GLN A 214 74.82 -1.60 49.92
CA GLN A 214 76.00 -1.52 50.77
C GLN A 214 76.04 -0.19 51.54
N THR A 215 76.44 -0.23 52.82
CA THR A 215 76.54 0.98 53.64
C THR A 215 77.69 1.88 53.18
N ALA A 216 77.42 3.18 53.10
CA ALA A 216 78.37 4.22 52.74
C ALA A 216 78.41 5.31 53.82
N THR A 217 79.58 5.90 54.05
CA THR A 217 79.72 7.09 54.89
C THR A 217 79.86 8.30 53.97
N VAL A 218 78.94 9.24 54.07
CA VAL A 218 78.93 10.48 53.28
C VAL A 218 79.39 11.64 54.16
N SER A 219 80.43 12.35 53.74
CA SER A 219 80.92 13.56 54.41
C SER A 219 80.48 14.80 53.64
N VAL A 220 79.82 15.74 54.31
CA VAL A 220 79.30 16.96 53.68
C VAL A 220 80.42 18.00 53.61
N THR A 221 80.68 18.55 52.43
CA THR A 221 81.76 19.50 52.18
C THR A 221 81.51 20.80 52.94
N GLY A 222 82.51 21.26 53.71
CA GLY A 222 82.42 22.49 54.49
C GLY A 222 81.85 22.31 55.90
N THR A 223 81.38 21.11 56.26
CA THR A 223 81.04 20.73 57.63
C THR A 223 81.92 19.56 58.10
N ALA A 224 81.96 19.31 59.41
CA ALA A 224 82.61 18.13 59.97
C ALA A 224 81.62 16.95 60.15
N GLU A 225 80.44 17.03 59.51
CA GLU A 225 79.37 16.07 59.70
C GLU A 225 79.48 14.91 58.71
N THR A 226 79.23 13.70 59.21
CA THR A 226 79.15 12.49 58.40
C THR A 226 77.77 11.87 58.55
N ILE A 227 77.18 11.48 57.42
CA ILE A 227 75.84 10.93 57.31
C ILE A 227 75.97 9.51 56.79
N SER A 228 75.20 8.58 57.37
CA SER A 228 75.14 7.22 56.86
C SER A 228 74.23 7.18 55.62
N GLY A 229 74.72 6.56 54.56
CA GLY A 229 73.98 6.30 53.34
C GLY A 229 74.07 4.84 52.90
N THR A 230 73.39 4.52 51.81
CA THR A 230 73.47 3.22 51.16
C THR A 230 73.74 3.41 49.67
N VAL A 231 74.48 2.51 49.06
CA VAL A 231 74.71 2.49 47.61
C VAL A 231 73.38 2.20 46.92
N ASP A 232 72.86 3.18 46.18
CA ASP A 232 71.58 3.14 45.47
C ASP A 232 71.76 2.62 44.04
N GLU A 233 72.79 3.12 43.36
CA GLU A 233 73.09 2.78 41.97
C GLU A 233 74.61 2.75 41.74
N ILE A 234 75.06 1.82 40.90
CA ILE A 234 76.42 1.78 40.39
C ILE A 234 76.32 1.83 38.86
N ALA A 235 76.94 2.83 38.25
CA ALA A 235 76.89 2.98 36.79
C ALA A 235 77.47 1.76 36.08
N ALA A 236 76.84 1.36 34.99
CA ALA A 236 77.25 0.18 34.21
C ALA A 236 78.56 0.39 33.43
N THR A 237 78.96 1.64 33.20
CA THR A 237 80.10 2.00 32.34
C THR A 237 81.15 2.79 33.10
N ASP A 238 82.41 2.63 32.70
CA ASP A 238 83.52 3.44 33.19
C ASP A 238 83.63 4.74 32.41
N GLU A 239 83.97 5.82 33.11
CA GLU A 239 84.18 7.16 32.59
C GLU A 239 85.62 7.59 32.86
N VAL A 240 86.15 8.52 32.06
CA VAL A 240 87.45 9.13 32.31
C VAL A 240 87.28 10.22 33.36
N GLY A 241 87.75 9.96 34.57
CA GLY A 241 87.71 10.87 35.70
C GLY A 241 88.86 11.87 35.74
N PRO A 242 88.90 12.72 36.78
CA PRO A 242 90.00 13.67 37.00
C PRO A 242 91.37 12.97 36.96
N GLY A 243 92.34 13.57 36.25
CA GLY A 243 93.69 13.02 36.11
C GLY A 243 93.82 11.82 35.17
N GLY A 244 92.81 11.51 34.33
CA GLY A 244 92.89 10.46 33.32
C GLY A 244 92.67 9.04 33.83
N THR A 245 92.17 8.90 35.07
CA THR A 245 91.86 7.61 35.67
C THR A 245 90.47 7.12 35.28
N LEU A 246 90.29 5.79 35.18
CA LEU A 246 88.97 5.22 34.97
C LEU A 246 88.19 5.25 36.27
N VAL A 247 87.04 5.91 36.26
CA VAL A 247 86.12 6.02 37.40
C VAL A 247 84.74 5.47 37.02
N ARG A 248 83.99 5.04 38.02
CA ARG A 248 82.61 4.60 37.88
C ARG A 248 81.74 5.41 38.82
N GLN A 249 80.63 5.93 38.30
CA GLN A 249 79.71 6.73 39.10
C GLN A 249 78.97 5.81 40.07
N VAL A 250 78.97 6.18 41.35
CA VAL A 250 78.20 5.50 42.38
C VAL A 250 77.26 6.53 42.99
N THR A 251 75.96 6.23 42.93
CA THR A 251 74.91 7.04 43.55
C THR A 251 74.64 6.49 44.94
N ILE A 252 74.69 7.35 45.94
CA ILE A 252 74.48 6.98 47.34
C ILE A 252 73.22 7.68 47.83
N LEU A 253 72.25 6.91 48.30
CA LEU A 253 71.05 7.41 48.95
C LEU A 253 71.36 7.69 50.42
N VAL A 254 71.08 8.91 50.86
CA VAL A 254 71.22 9.35 52.25
C VAL A 254 69.89 9.88 52.77
N ASN A 255 69.64 9.70 54.06
CA ASN A 255 68.56 10.39 54.74
C ASN A 255 69.00 11.83 55.04
N ASN A 256 68.20 12.80 54.65
CA ASN A 256 68.46 14.20 54.89
C ASN A 256 68.16 14.55 56.36
N PRO A 257 69.15 14.96 57.17
CA PRO A 257 68.92 15.41 58.55
C PRO A 257 68.21 16.78 58.64
N GLY A 258 67.82 17.37 57.50
CA GLY A 258 67.05 18.62 57.41
C GLY A 258 67.87 19.85 57.01
N VAL A 259 69.19 19.68 56.81
CA VAL A 259 70.12 20.77 56.43
C VAL A 259 70.69 20.63 55.03
N LEU A 260 70.51 19.49 54.36
CA LEU A 260 71.00 19.28 53.00
C LEU A 260 70.03 19.84 51.95
N SER A 261 70.61 20.33 50.86
CA SER A 261 69.92 20.80 49.66
C SER A 261 70.74 20.43 48.42
N ASP A 262 70.19 20.70 47.24
CA ASP A 262 70.86 20.57 45.94
C ASP A 262 72.06 21.52 45.74
N ALA A 263 72.24 22.51 46.62
CA ALA A 263 73.45 23.33 46.67
C ALA A 263 74.57 22.70 47.52
N SER A 264 74.24 21.67 48.32
CA SER A 264 75.20 20.99 49.18
C SER A 264 76.13 20.11 48.34
N GLN A 265 77.41 20.07 48.70
CA GLN A 265 78.38 19.16 48.12
C GLN A 265 78.82 18.14 49.15
N GLY A 266 79.21 16.96 48.71
CA GLY A 266 79.67 15.90 49.58
C GLY A 266 80.69 14.99 48.91
N SER A 267 81.39 14.24 49.74
CA SER A 267 82.22 13.11 49.34
C SER A 267 81.69 11.86 50.03
N ALA A 268 81.98 10.69 49.48
CA ALA A 268 81.56 9.46 50.11
C ALA A 268 82.71 8.45 50.21
N SER A 269 82.58 7.57 51.20
CA SER A 269 83.45 6.43 51.40
C SER A 269 82.61 5.18 51.53
N VAL A 270 82.88 4.19 50.69
CA VAL A 270 82.23 2.87 50.71
C VAL A 270 83.29 1.85 51.09
N ASN A 271 83.03 1.07 52.14
CA ASN A 271 83.98 0.05 52.64
C ASN A 271 85.39 0.60 52.95
N GLY A 272 85.50 1.86 53.39
CA GLY A 272 86.77 2.52 53.70
C GLY A 272 87.52 3.10 52.50
N THR A 273 87.03 2.89 51.27
CA THR A 273 87.56 3.53 50.07
C THR A 273 86.82 4.84 49.84
N ALA A 274 87.56 5.95 49.71
CA ALA A 274 87.00 7.26 49.41
C ALA A 274 86.74 7.45 47.90
N CYS A 275 85.74 8.25 47.56
CA CYS A 275 85.48 8.66 46.18
C CYS A 275 86.66 9.47 45.61
N ALA A 276 86.87 9.36 44.29
CA ALA A 276 87.94 10.06 43.58
C ALA A 276 87.72 11.59 43.51
N SER A 277 86.46 12.03 43.58
CA SER A 277 86.07 13.44 43.68
C SER A 277 84.74 13.55 44.43
N GLY A 278 84.52 14.69 45.08
CA GLY A 278 83.21 15.05 45.60
C GLY A 278 82.20 15.29 44.48
N GLY A 279 80.92 15.31 44.86
CA GLY A 279 79.78 15.56 43.99
C GLY A 279 78.75 16.45 44.68
N THR A 280 77.72 16.81 43.94
CA THR A 280 76.60 17.60 44.46
C THR A 280 75.47 16.67 44.89
N PHE A 281 74.81 16.99 46.00
CA PHE A 281 73.58 16.29 46.36
C PHE A 281 72.45 16.64 45.38
N ALA A 282 71.58 15.69 45.10
CA ALA A 282 70.33 15.88 44.39
C ALA A 282 69.19 15.28 45.22
N TYR A 283 67.99 15.84 45.15
CA TYR A 283 66.84 15.25 45.83
C TYR A 283 66.57 13.84 45.28
N ALA A 284 66.14 12.92 46.14
CA ALA A 284 65.93 11.54 45.73
C ALA A 284 64.82 11.38 44.69
N SER A 285 63.78 12.21 44.81
CA SER A 285 62.77 12.44 43.76
C SER A 285 62.36 13.92 43.72
N SER A 286 62.09 14.41 42.51
CA SER A 286 61.55 15.73 42.23
C SER A 286 60.72 15.64 40.95
N GLY A 287 59.44 15.99 41.03
CA GLY A 287 58.50 15.82 39.93
C GLY A 287 57.40 16.88 39.92
N GLN A 288 56.74 17.01 38.77
CA GLN A 288 55.56 17.87 38.62
C GLN A 288 54.32 17.00 38.53
N ILE A 289 53.35 17.27 39.39
CA ILE A 289 52.02 16.68 39.25
C ILE A 289 51.27 17.47 38.18
N THR A 290 50.81 16.79 37.14
CA THR A 290 50.08 17.40 36.03
C THR A 290 48.67 16.84 35.90
N ALA A 291 47.75 17.66 35.42
CA ALA A 291 46.39 17.24 35.09
C ALA A 291 46.40 16.35 33.84
N LYS A 292 45.73 15.19 33.91
CA LYS A 292 45.60 14.23 32.79
C LYS A 292 44.27 14.35 32.06
N ALA A 293 43.30 15.06 32.63
CA ALA A 293 42.02 15.42 32.03
C ALA A 293 41.84 16.94 32.01
N ALA A 294 40.93 17.44 31.18
CA ALA A 294 40.51 18.83 31.17
C ALA A 294 39.20 19.00 31.94
N GLY A 295 39.04 20.14 32.62
CA GLY A 295 37.84 20.47 33.40
C GLY A 295 38.17 21.40 34.58
N ASP A 296 37.18 21.64 35.43
CA ASP A 296 37.37 22.48 36.61
C ASP A 296 37.79 21.62 37.81
N LEU A 297 38.71 22.12 38.62
CA LEU A 297 39.21 21.38 39.78
C LEU A 297 38.16 21.39 40.91
N ASP A 298 37.31 20.37 40.96
CA ASP A 298 36.23 20.21 41.96
C ASP A 298 36.77 20.12 43.39
N THR A 299 37.83 19.34 43.59
CA THR A 299 38.48 19.22 44.90
C THR A 299 40.00 19.30 44.78
N LEU A 300 40.61 19.93 45.77
CA LEU A 300 42.05 19.92 46.01
C LEU A 300 42.28 19.63 47.49
N SER A 301 42.87 18.47 47.77
CA SER A 301 42.97 17.89 49.13
C SER A 301 44.31 18.19 49.82
N VAL A 302 45.16 19.00 49.20
CA VAL A 302 46.53 19.22 49.63
C VAL A 302 46.89 20.71 49.61
N LYS A 303 47.84 21.10 50.44
CA LYS A 303 48.41 22.45 50.52
C LYS A 303 49.93 22.39 50.41
N GLU A 304 50.54 23.53 50.12
CA GLU A 304 51.99 23.66 50.18
C GLU A 304 52.52 23.26 51.56
N GLY A 305 53.52 22.37 51.58
CA GLY A 305 54.08 21.78 52.80
C GLY A 305 53.49 20.42 53.20
N ASP A 306 52.39 19.99 52.59
CA ASP A 306 51.81 18.67 52.86
C ASP A 306 52.65 17.53 52.25
N ARG A 307 52.65 16.38 52.92
CA ARG A 307 53.30 15.15 52.46
C ARG A 307 52.34 14.32 51.62
N VAL A 308 52.81 13.85 50.46
CA VAL A 308 52.07 12.98 49.55
C VAL A 308 52.85 11.69 49.30
N SER A 309 52.11 10.60 49.11
CA SER A 309 52.65 9.30 48.67
C SER A 309 52.47 9.13 47.17
N GLU A 310 53.32 8.31 46.54
CA GLU A 310 53.16 7.91 45.15
C GLU A 310 51.76 7.32 44.90
N GLY A 311 51.07 7.81 43.87
CA GLY A 311 49.72 7.40 43.49
C GLY A 311 48.59 8.02 44.34
N GLN A 312 48.91 8.82 45.36
CA GLN A 312 47.90 9.50 46.18
C GLN A 312 47.11 10.51 45.33
N VAL A 313 45.78 10.46 45.43
CA VAL A 313 44.90 11.45 44.80
C VAL A 313 45.01 12.75 45.57
N ILE A 314 45.42 13.81 44.87
CA ILE A 314 45.56 15.15 45.44
C ILE A 314 44.42 16.07 45.04
N GLY A 315 43.72 15.76 43.94
CA GLY A 315 42.55 16.50 43.49
C GLY A 315 41.68 15.70 42.53
N VAL A 316 40.45 16.17 42.35
CA VAL A 316 39.46 15.58 41.44
C VAL A 316 38.94 16.69 40.55
N ILE A 317 38.95 16.45 39.23
CA ILE A 317 38.41 17.36 38.22
C ILE A 317 36.90 17.07 38.05
N SER A 318 36.03 18.07 37.89
CA SER A 318 34.63 17.84 37.55
C SER A 318 34.49 17.51 36.05
N GLU A 319 33.53 16.67 35.71
CA GLU A 319 33.21 16.39 34.30
C GLU A 319 32.60 17.64 33.66
N ALA A 320 33.15 18.08 32.54
CA ALA A 320 32.48 19.05 31.67
C ALA A 320 31.15 18.43 31.17
N ASP A 321 30.11 19.25 31.02
CA ASP A 321 28.80 18.84 30.48
C ASP A 321 28.92 18.37 29.02
N LEU A 322 29.39 17.13 28.85
CA LEU A 322 29.43 16.42 27.58
C LEU A 322 28.09 15.74 27.29
N GLU A 323 27.22 15.58 28.28
CA GLU A 323 25.92 14.90 28.13
C GLU A 323 25.05 15.55 27.04
N THR A 324 24.98 16.89 27.04
CA THR A 324 24.21 17.63 26.01
C THR A 324 24.83 17.45 24.62
N GLN A 325 26.16 17.38 24.51
CA GLN A 325 26.85 17.18 23.23
C GLN A 325 26.66 15.76 22.70
N ILE A 326 26.75 14.76 23.59
CA ILE A 326 26.49 13.36 23.29
C ILE A 326 25.04 13.19 22.81
N GLU A 327 24.08 13.80 23.49
CA GLU A 327 22.67 13.72 23.10
C GLU A 327 22.41 14.37 21.74
N ASN A 328 22.98 15.55 21.48
CA ASN A 328 22.92 16.19 20.16
C ASN A 328 23.55 15.32 19.06
N ALA A 329 24.66 14.64 19.36
CA ALA A 329 25.32 13.73 18.43
C ALA A 329 24.47 12.47 18.16
N ARG A 330 23.79 11.91 19.18
CA ARG A 330 22.84 10.81 19.01
C ARG A 330 21.65 11.20 18.14
N ILE A 331 21.03 12.36 18.40
CA ILE A 331 19.94 12.88 17.57
C ILE A 331 20.41 13.09 16.12
N SER A 332 21.63 13.56 15.93
CA SER A 332 22.20 13.75 14.58
C SER A 332 22.40 12.42 13.86
N LEU A 333 22.89 11.39 14.57
CA LEU A 333 23.01 10.03 14.05
C LEU A 333 21.64 9.44 13.68
N GLU A 334 20.65 9.57 14.55
CA GLU A 334 19.29 9.09 14.31
C GLU A 334 18.66 9.77 13.09
N ASN A 335 18.78 11.09 12.95
CA ASN A 335 18.30 11.81 11.77
C ASN A 335 18.98 11.34 10.47
N ALA A 336 20.30 11.08 10.51
CA ALA A 336 21.03 10.54 9.38
C ALA A 336 20.57 9.13 9.02
N GLN A 337 20.31 8.28 10.02
CA GLN A 337 19.79 6.92 9.85
C GLN A 337 18.38 6.93 9.27
N LEU A 338 17.48 7.77 9.77
CA LEU A 338 16.13 7.92 9.23
C LEU A 338 16.15 8.40 7.77
N SER A 339 17.05 9.33 7.45
CA SER A 339 17.22 9.81 6.07
C SER A 339 17.71 8.68 5.15
N LEU A 340 18.68 7.87 5.60
CA LEU A 340 19.14 6.69 4.88
C LEU A 340 18.02 5.65 4.71
N GLN A 341 17.27 5.34 5.76
CA GLN A 341 16.15 4.41 5.72
C GLN A 341 15.10 4.86 4.71
N ASN A 342 14.68 6.12 4.75
CA ASN A 342 13.72 6.67 3.80
C ASN A 342 14.21 6.55 2.33
N ALA A 343 15.51 6.71 2.09
CA ALA A 343 16.08 6.53 0.76
C ALA A 343 16.14 5.05 0.34
N GLN A 344 16.40 4.13 1.28
CA GLN A 344 16.38 2.70 1.05
C GLN A 344 14.97 2.18 0.77
N GLU A 345 13.96 2.64 1.51
CA GLU A 345 12.55 2.30 1.25
C GLU A 345 12.14 2.78 -0.15
N LYS A 346 12.53 3.99 -0.54
CA LYS A 346 12.32 4.49 -1.91
C LYS A 346 13.02 3.67 -2.98
N LEU A 347 14.10 2.94 -2.66
CA LEU A 347 14.79 2.10 -3.63
C LEU A 347 13.98 0.84 -3.95
N GLU A 348 13.20 0.34 -2.99
CA GLU A 348 12.30 -0.78 -3.20
C GLU A 348 11.21 -0.42 -4.24
N ASP A 349 10.76 0.83 -4.28
CA ASP A 349 9.79 1.33 -5.27
C ASP A 349 10.31 1.28 -6.73
N TYR A 350 11.63 1.17 -6.94
CA TYR A 350 12.23 1.02 -8.29
C TYR A 350 12.14 -0.42 -8.81
N THR A 351 11.76 -1.38 -7.97
CA THR A 351 11.52 -2.77 -8.37
C THR A 351 10.03 -3.07 -8.24
N ILE A 352 9.33 -3.08 -9.36
CA ILE A 352 7.92 -3.39 -9.38
C ILE A 352 7.74 -4.91 -9.41
N THR A 353 7.02 -5.45 -8.43
CA THR A 353 6.72 -6.88 -8.33
C THR A 353 5.23 -7.15 -8.48
N SER A 354 4.87 -8.38 -8.86
CA SER A 354 3.47 -8.78 -8.93
C SER A 354 2.88 -8.97 -7.53
N THR A 355 1.71 -8.38 -7.26
CA THR A 355 1.01 -8.56 -5.97
C THR A 355 0.11 -9.80 -5.93
N ILE A 356 -0.17 -10.39 -7.10
CA ILE A 356 -1.02 -11.57 -7.30
C ILE A 356 -0.30 -12.61 -8.15
N THR A 357 -0.74 -13.86 -8.07
CA THR A 357 -0.36 -14.90 -9.04
C THR A 357 -1.39 -14.91 -10.16
N GLY A 358 -0.97 -14.82 -11.41
CA GLY A 358 -1.89 -14.71 -12.55
C GLY A 358 -1.19 -14.70 -13.90
N GLU A 359 -1.98 -14.60 -14.97
CA GLU A 359 -1.52 -14.48 -16.35
C GLU A 359 -1.36 -13.00 -16.72
N VAL A 360 -0.27 -12.66 -17.40
CA VAL A 360 -0.04 -11.32 -17.95
C VAL A 360 -0.92 -11.14 -19.19
N ILE A 361 -1.86 -10.19 -19.12
CA ILE A 361 -2.85 -9.93 -20.18
C ILE A 361 -2.38 -8.84 -21.13
N GLU A 362 -1.74 -7.81 -20.59
CA GLU A 362 -1.20 -6.68 -21.34
C GLU A 362 0.19 -6.34 -20.82
N LYS A 363 1.12 -6.04 -21.72
CA LYS A 363 2.44 -5.46 -21.47
C LYS A 363 2.57 -4.23 -22.37
N ASN A 364 2.25 -3.07 -21.81
CA ASN A 364 2.20 -1.80 -22.54
C ASN A 364 3.55 -1.07 -22.60
N LEU A 365 4.55 -1.49 -21.80
CA LEU A 365 5.88 -0.87 -21.76
C LEU A 365 6.98 -1.92 -21.90
N ASP A 366 8.03 -1.56 -22.64
CA ASP A 366 9.21 -2.38 -22.88
C ASP A 366 10.48 -1.82 -22.24
N VAL A 367 11.56 -2.60 -22.29
CA VAL A 367 12.89 -2.16 -21.86
C VAL A 367 13.35 -0.96 -22.69
N GLY A 368 13.79 0.10 -22.02
CA GLY A 368 14.17 1.38 -22.63
C GLY A 368 13.04 2.41 -22.67
N ASP A 369 11.79 2.03 -22.39
CA ASP A 369 10.70 2.99 -22.25
C ASP A 369 10.82 3.77 -20.94
N ASN A 370 10.31 5.01 -20.96
CA ASN A 370 10.20 5.82 -19.76
C ASN A 370 8.84 5.58 -19.10
N ILE A 371 8.87 5.12 -17.86
CA ILE A 371 7.70 5.04 -17.01
C ILE A 371 7.60 6.32 -16.17
N SER A 372 6.40 6.90 -16.09
CA SER A 372 6.14 8.06 -15.24
C SER A 372 5.19 7.69 -14.11
N GLY A 373 5.51 8.14 -12.90
CA GLY A 373 4.61 8.10 -11.75
C GLY A 373 3.25 8.68 -12.13
N MET A 374 2.19 7.99 -11.74
CA MET A 374 0.79 8.30 -12.05
C MET A 374 0.52 9.82 -12.01
N SER A 375 0.52 10.49 -13.16
CA SER A 375 0.23 11.92 -13.24
C SER A 375 -1.27 12.14 -13.18
N SER A 376 -1.72 12.78 -12.10
CA SER A 376 -3.12 13.12 -11.81
C SER A 376 -3.67 14.27 -12.68
N SER A 377 -3.24 14.37 -13.94
CA SER A 377 -3.62 15.43 -14.87
C SER A 377 -4.17 14.87 -16.18
N GLY A 378 -5.43 14.45 -16.16
CA GLY A 378 -6.32 14.39 -17.34
C GLY A 378 -5.97 13.48 -18.52
N SER A 379 -4.81 12.81 -18.53
CA SER A 379 -4.45 11.80 -19.53
C SER A 379 -4.82 10.40 -19.06
N THR A 380 -5.26 9.57 -20.01
CA THR A 380 -5.51 8.14 -19.83
C THR A 380 -4.38 7.49 -19.03
N VAL A 381 -4.74 6.91 -17.88
CA VAL A 381 -3.83 6.09 -17.07
C VAL A 381 -3.39 4.92 -17.94
N THR A 382 -2.13 4.96 -18.38
CA THR A 382 -1.52 3.82 -19.07
C THR A 382 -0.89 2.93 -18.02
N TYR A 383 -1.43 1.73 -17.85
CA TYR A 383 -0.86 0.74 -16.94
C TYR A 383 0.28 0.02 -17.65
N PRO A 384 1.51 -0.05 -17.08
CA PRO A 384 2.65 -0.75 -17.68
C PRO A 384 2.35 -2.20 -18.04
N ALA A 385 1.59 -2.88 -17.18
CA ALA A 385 1.10 -4.22 -17.42
C ALA A 385 -0.19 -4.47 -16.65
N VAL A 386 -0.95 -5.47 -17.09
CA VAL A 386 -2.19 -5.92 -16.44
C VAL A 386 -2.10 -7.43 -16.25
N ILE A 387 -2.35 -7.90 -15.03
CA ILE A 387 -2.27 -9.32 -14.65
C ILE A 387 -3.63 -9.75 -14.12
N TYR A 388 -4.16 -10.86 -14.62
CA TYR A 388 -5.43 -11.44 -14.17
C TYR A 388 -5.23 -12.80 -13.51
N ASP A 389 -5.90 -12.99 -12.37
CA ASP A 389 -6.10 -14.33 -11.79
C ASP A 389 -7.31 -14.99 -12.46
N ARG A 390 -7.04 -15.88 -13.41
CA ARG A 390 -8.06 -16.67 -14.15
C ARG A 390 -8.43 -17.98 -13.45
N SER A 391 -7.98 -18.24 -12.21
CA SER A 391 -8.32 -19.48 -11.50
C SER A 391 -9.82 -19.62 -11.24
N GLN A 392 -10.53 -18.49 -11.19
CA GLN A 392 -11.99 -18.41 -11.14
C GLN A 392 -12.45 -17.22 -11.97
N LEU A 393 -13.64 -17.35 -12.55
CA LEU A 393 -14.30 -16.29 -13.30
C LEU A 393 -15.59 -15.91 -12.57
N THR A 394 -15.86 -14.62 -12.53
CA THR A 394 -17.07 -14.06 -11.93
C THR A 394 -17.68 -13.05 -12.89
N PHE A 395 -18.96 -12.74 -12.75
CA PHE A 395 -19.54 -11.58 -13.41
C PHE A 395 -20.65 -11.01 -12.54
N ASP A 396 -20.85 -9.72 -12.65
CA ASP A 396 -21.97 -9.04 -12.02
C ASP A 396 -23.11 -8.93 -13.03
N MET A 397 -24.31 -9.38 -12.61
CA MET A 397 -25.54 -9.20 -13.35
C MET A 397 -26.49 -8.27 -12.61
N ALA A 398 -27.12 -7.35 -13.33
CA ALA A 398 -28.09 -6.41 -12.76
C ALA A 398 -29.48 -7.05 -12.73
N ILE A 399 -30.03 -7.26 -11.52
CA ILE A 399 -31.37 -7.84 -11.32
C ILE A 399 -32.35 -6.76 -10.88
N ASP A 400 -33.55 -6.74 -11.46
CA ASP A 400 -34.59 -5.77 -11.13
C ASP A 400 -35.05 -5.88 -9.65
N GLU A 401 -35.41 -4.75 -9.03
CA GLU A 401 -35.89 -4.70 -7.64
C GLU A 401 -37.11 -5.59 -7.36
N ARG A 402 -37.90 -5.93 -8.39
CA ARG A 402 -39.07 -6.79 -8.24
C ARG A 402 -38.70 -8.26 -8.08
N ASP A 403 -37.56 -8.67 -8.64
CA ASP A 403 -37.11 -10.06 -8.67
C ASP A 403 -36.01 -10.36 -7.66
N ILE A 404 -35.31 -9.33 -7.16
CA ILE A 404 -34.22 -9.51 -6.19
C ILE A 404 -34.64 -10.26 -4.91
N SER A 405 -35.91 -10.12 -4.50
CA SER A 405 -36.46 -10.80 -3.32
C SER A 405 -36.48 -12.34 -3.46
N LYS A 406 -36.45 -12.84 -4.70
CA LYS A 406 -36.45 -14.27 -5.02
C LYS A 406 -35.03 -14.85 -5.14
N ILE A 407 -34.01 -14.00 -5.21
CA ILE A 407 -32.62 -14.41 -5.42
C ILE A 407 -31.94 -14.71 -4.09
N GLN A 408 -31.26 -15.85 -4.01
CA GLN A 408 -30.52 -16.31 -2.84
C GLN A 408 -29.13 -16.82 -3.23
N VAL A 409 -28.16 -16.62 -2.33
CA VAL A 409 -26.81 -17.15 -2.47
C VAL A 409 -26.86 -18.68 -2.57
N GLY A 410 -26.15 -19.24 -3.55
CA GLY A 410 -26.09 -20.68 -3.83
C GLY A 410 -27.08 -21.19 -4.88
N GLN A 411 -27.98 -20.34 -5.43
CA GLN A 411 -28.82 -20.72 -6.56
C GLN A 411 -27.96 -21.05 -7.79
N LYS A 412 -28.41 -22.04 -8.57
CA LYS A 412 -27.75 -22.44 -9.82
C LYS A 412 -28.03 -21.41 -10.90
N VAL A 413 -27.01 -21.12 -11.70
CA VAL A 413 -27.07 -20.17 -12.81
C VAL A 413 -26.65 -20.89 -14.07
N GLU A 414 -27.46 -20.78 -15.11
CA GLU A 414 -27.09 -21.17 -16.47
C GLU A 414 -26.56 -19.95 -17.21
N ILE A 415 -25.37 -20.06 -17.78
CA ILE A 415 -24.63 -18.97 -18.40
C ILE A 415 -24.42 -19.31 -19.87
N THR A 416 -24.74 -18.38 -20.75
CA THR A 416 -24.57 -18.51 -22.20
C THR A 416 -23.82 -17.29 -22.72
N ALA A 417 -22.82 -17.52 -23.57
CA ALA A 417 -22.09 -16.45 -24.24
C ALA A 417 -22.52 -16.39 -25.70
N ASP A 418 -23.02 -15.25 -26.17
CA ASP A 418 -23.46 -15.08 -27.57
C ASP A 418 -22.32 -15.31 -28.58
N ALA A 419 -21.07 -15.11 -28.14
CA ALA A 419 -19.87 -15.31 -28.93
C ALA A 419 -19.47 -16.79 -29.11
N LEU A 420 -20.05 -17.72 -28.34
CA LEU A 420 -19.74 -19.15 -28.38
C LEU A 420 -20.96 -19.91 -28.90
N ASP A 421 -20.79 -20.72 -29.95
CA ASP A 421 -21.86 -21.46 -30.64
C ASP A 421 -22.58 -22.45 -29.69
N SER A 422 -23.60 -21.97 -28.97
CA SER A 422 -24.53 -22.73 -28.12
C SER A 422 -23.89 -23.50 -26.94
N GLN A 423 -22.70 -23.09 -26.47
CA GLN A 423 -22.14 -23.64 -25.24
C GLN A 423 -22.82 -22.99 -24.02
N SER A 424 -23.40 -23.83 -23.15
CA SER A 424 -23.88 -23.39 -21.84
C SER A 424 -22.88 -23.78 -20.76
N PHE A 425 -22.64 -22.84 -19.84
CA PHE A 425 -21.82 -23.01 -18.66
C PHE A 425 -22.70 -22.94 -17.43
N THR A 426 -22.28 -23.56 -16.34
CA THR A 426 -22.97 -23.46 -15.05
C THR A 426 -22.20 -22.57 -14.10
N GLY A 427 -22.93 -21.98 -13.17
CA GLY A 427 -22.36 -21.23 -12.07
C GLY A 427 -23.30 -21.20 -10.88
N VAL A 428 -22.87 -20.48 -9.85
CA VAL A 428 -23.65 -20.28 -8.63
C VAL A 428 -23.68 -18.81 -8.25
N VAL A 429 -24.79 -18.37 -7.67
CA VAL A 429 -24.88 -17.04 -7.06
C VAL A 429 -23.94 -16.99 -5.87
N ASP A 430 -22.88 -16.18 -5.96
CA ASP A 430 -21.88 -16.02 -4.89
C ASP A 430 -22.32 -14.93 -3.91
N LYS A 431 -22.81 -13.80 -4.44
CA LYS A 431 -23.15 -12.64 -3.62
C LYS A 431 -24.32 -11.85 -4.20
N VAL A 432 -25.22 -11.41 -3.33
CA VAL A 432 -26.28 -10.47 -3.66
C VAL A 432 -25.97 -9.14 -2.97
N ASN A 433 -25.75 -8.08 -3.75
CA ASN A 433 -25.43 -6.77 -3.19
C ASN A 433 -26.71 -6.08 -2.71
N ILE A 434 -26.69 -5.55 -1.49
CA ILE A 434 -27.83 -4.83 -0.90
C ILE A 434 -27.95 -3.38 -1.40
N ASN A 435 -26.92 -2.86 -2.06
CA ASN A 435 -26.93 -1.52 -2.61
C ASN A 435 -27.43 -1.56 -4.06
N GLY A 436 -28.68 -1.18 -4.26
CA GLY A 436 -29.27 -1.03 -5.58
C GLY A 436 -28.75 0.21 -6.30
N THR A 437 -28.64 0.13 -7.62
CA THR A 437 -28.35 1.24 -8.53
C THR A 437 -29.63 1.64 -9.25
N THR A 438 -30.06 2.89 -9.08
CA THR A 438 -31.23 3.44 -9.78
C THR A 438 -30.78 4.29 -10.96
N VAL A 439 -31.12 3.86 -12.17
CA VAL A 439 -30.85 4.61 -13.41
C VAL A 439 -32.19 4.91 -14.08
N ASN A 440 -32.47 6.19 -14.34
CA ASN A 440 -33.71 6.65 -14.97
C ASN A 440 -35.00 6.17 -14.27
N GLY A 441 -34.95 5.91 -12.96
CA GLY A 441 -36.10 5.43 -12.18
C GLY A 441 -36.27 3.92 -12.13
N ASN A 442 -35.42 3.14 -12.80
CA ASN A 442 -35.35 1.68 -12.66
C ASN A 442 -34.25 1.31 -11.66
N THR A 443 -34.63 0.66 -10.56
CA THR A 443 -33.72 0.18 -9.53
C THR A 443 -33.31 -1.26 -9.83
N SER A 444 -32.00 -1.50 -9.92
CA SER A 444 -31.43 -2.84 -10.08
C SER A 444 -30.40 -3.12 -9.01
N TYR A 445 -30.29 -4.38 -8.58
CA TYR A 445 -29.33 -4.84 -7.59
C TYR A 445 -28.29 -5.72 -8.28
N PRO A 446 -26.98 -5.42 -8.15
CA PRO A 446 -25.95 -6.25 -8.74
C PRO A 446 -25.82 -7.56 -7.95
N VAL A 447 -25.87 -8.67 -8.68
CA VAL A 447 -25.68 -10.03 -8.18
C VAL A 447 -24.42 -10.59 -8.81
N THR A 448 -23.46 -10.99 -7.99
CA THR A 448 -22.21 -11.60 -8.43
C THR A 448 -22.43 -13.10 -8.59
N VAL A 449 -22.20 -13.60 -9.80
CA VAL A 449 -22.24 -15.02 -10.14
C VAL A 449 -20.83 -15.53 -10.31
N LYS A 450 -20.55 -16.69 -9.72
CA LYS A 450 -19.30 -17.42 -9.89
C LYS A 450 -19.48 -18.53 -10.90
N VAL A 451 -18.61 -18.56 -11.92
CA VAL A 451 -18.63 -19.60 -12.97
C VAL A 451 -17.92 -20.86 -12.47
N ASP A 452 -18.49 -22.02 -12.75
CA ASP A 452 -17.89 -23.31 -12.38
C ASP A 452 -16.70 -23.65 -13.28
N GLY A 453 -15.58 -24.05 -12.68
CA GLY A 453 -14.46 -24.68 -13.39
C GLY A 453 -13.57 -23.76 -14.24
N ALA A 454 -13.82 -22.45 -14.28
CA ALA A 454 -13.03 -21.46 -15.03
C ALA A 454 -12.67 -21.92 -16.47
N PRO A 455 -13.67 -22.14 -17.33
CA PRO A 455 -13.47 -22.65 -18.69
C PRO A 455 -12.52 -21.74 -19.48
N GLU A 456 -11.55 -22.34 -20.18
CA GLU A 456 -10.54 -21.60 -20.94
C GLU A 456 -11.15 -20.78 -22.09
N GLU A 457 -12.32 -21.19 -22.57
CA GLU A 457 -13.08 -20.54 -23.64
C GLU A 457 -13.69 -19.20 -23.22
N LEU A 458 -13.91 -18.99 -21.91
CA LEU A 458 -14.41 -17.72 -21.38
C LEU A 458 -13.25 -16.79 -21.05
N TYR A 459 -13.20 -15.68 -21.78
CA TYR A 459 -12.22 -14.62 -21.55
C TYR A 459 -12.83 -13.49 -20.73
N PRO A 460 -12.08 -12.92 -19.77
CA PRO A 460 -12.44 -11.66 -19.15
C PRO A 460 -12.73 -10.56 -20.18
N GLY A 461 -13.79 -9.79 -19.96
CA GLY A 461 -14.32 -8.79 -20.89
C GLY A 461 -15.40 -9.31 -21.84
N MET A 462 -15.67 -10.63 -21.88
CA MET A 462 -16.75 -11.19 -22.69
C MET A 462 -18.13 -10.91 -22.08
N ASN A 463 -19.10 -10.48 -22.90
CA ASN A 463 -20.47 -10.33 -22.45
C ASN A 463 -21.18 -11.69 -22.43
N VAL A 464 -21.90 -11.94 -21.34
CA VAL A 464 -22.65 -13.18 -21.12
C VAL A 464 -24.07 -12.87 -20.70
N SER A 465 -24.98 -13.76 -21.10
CA SER A 465 -26.36 -13.83 -20.62
C SER A 465 -26.46 -14.94 -19.60
N ALA A 466 -27.12 -14.69 -18.48
CA ALA A 466 -27.26 -15.62 -17.39
C ALA A 466 -28.71 -15.75 -16.95
N LYS A 467 -29.13 -16.97 -16.62
CA LYS A 467 -30.44 -17.31 -16.07
C LYS A 467 -30.25 -17.94 -14.69
N ILE A 468 -30.66 -17.22 -13.66
CA ILE A 468 -30.67 -17.74 -12.29
C ILE A 468 -31.93 -18.60 -12.13
N ILE A 469 -31.76 -19.87 -11.79
CA ILE A 469 -32.87 -20.78 -11.52
C ILE A 469 -33.41 -20.50 -10.12
N VAL A 470 -34.60 -19.91 -10.04
CA VAL A 470 -35.26 -19.54 -8.79
C VAL A 470 -36.00 -20.72 -8.20
N GLU A 471 -36.81 -21.39 -9.03
CA GLU A 471 -37.64 -22.52 -8.63
C GLU A 471 -37.83 -23.47 -9.82
N GLU A 472 -37.61 -24.77 -9.58
CA GLU A 472 -38.02 -25.84 -10.51
C GLU A 472 -39.41 -26.32 -10.08
N ALA A 473 -40.45 -25.87 -10.79
CA ALA A 473 -41.84 -26.23 -10.49
C ALA A 473 -42.18 -27.66 -10.94
N GLY A 474 -41.34 -28.27 -11.78
CA GLY A 474 -41.57 -29.59 -12.37
C GLY A 474 -42.72 -29.55 -13.38
N SER A 475 -43.39 -30.69 -13.56
CA SER A 475 -44.45 -30.84 -14.56
C SER A 475 -45.76 -30.19 -14.07
N VAL A 476 -46.10 -29.02 -14.62
CA VAL A 476 -47.29 -28.23 -14.27
C VAL A 476 -48.14 -27.96 -15.51
N LEU A 477 -49.45 -27.75 -15.34
CA LEU A 477 -50.35 -27.39 -16.46
C LEU A 477 -50.05 -25.96 -16.90
N THR A 478 -49.69 -25.78 -18.17
CA THR A 478 -49.26 -24.49 -18.70
C THR A 478 -50.11 -24.02 -19.85
N LEU A 479 -50.26 -22.69 -19.97
CA LEU A 479 -50.79 -22.02 -21.13
C LEU A 479 -49.87 -20.87 -21.54
N PRO A 480 -49.73 -20.56 -22.84
CA PRO A 480 -49.00 -19.37 -23.27
C PRO A 480 -49.52 -18.11 -22.59
N VAL A 481 -48.62 -17.17 -22.25
CA VAL A 481 -48.98 -15.90 -21.60
C VAL A 481 -50.05 -15.13 -22.41
N GLU A 482 -49.97 -15.23 -23.74
CA GLU A 482 -50.94 -14.60 -24.66
C GLU A 482 -52.34 -15.22 -24.62
N ALA A 483 -52.49 -16.41 -24.05
CA ALA A 483 -53.77 -17.11 -23.93
C ALA A 483 -54.62 -16.69 -22.72
N VAL A 484 -54.06 -15.87 -21.83
CA VAL A 484 -54.72 -15.41 -20.61
C VAL A 484 -55.12 -13.94 -20.76
N GLU A 485 -56.42 -13.65 -20.63
CA GLU A 485 -56.95 -12.29 -20.70
C GLU A 485 -56.87 -11.55 -19.36
N ARG A 486 -56.91 -10.22 -19.40
CA ARG A 486 -56.93 -9.38 -18.19
C ARG A 486 -58.14 -9.72 -17.32
N GLY A 487 -57.88 -10.05 -16.05
CA GLY A 487 -58.92 -10.48 -15.09
C GLY A 487 -58.88 -11.97 -14.78
N ASP A 488 -57.78 -12.65 -15.10
CA ASP A 488 -57.55 -14.08 -14.85
C ASP A 488 -58.62 -14.96 -15.52
N THR A 489 -58.98 -14.61 -16.75
CA THR A 489 -59.96 -15.35 -17.56
C THR A 489 -59.36 -15.87 -18.84
N VAL A 490 -59.83 -17.04 -19.27
CA VAL A 490 -59.48 -17.67 -20.55
C VAL A 490 -60.75 -17.99 -21.32
N LEU A 491 -60.67 -17.96 -22.65
CA LEU A 491 -61.78 -18.35 -23.53
C LEU A 491 -61.61 -19.82 -23.91
N VAL A 492 -62.36 -20.71 -23.25
CA VAL A 492 -62.32 -22.15 -23.54
C VAL A 492 -63.18 -22.46 -24.77
N ALA A 493 -62.64 -23.22 -25.70
CA ALA A 493 -63.35 -23.67 -26.90
C ALA A 493 -64.38 -24.77 -26.54
N LEU A 494 -65.66 -24.50 -26.78
CA LEU A 494 -66.72 -25.52 -26.66
C LEU A 494 -66.82 -26.35 -27.95
N PRO A 495 -67.48 -27.53 -27.92
CA PRO A 495 -67.69 -28.35 -29.11
C PRO A 495 -68.32 -27.56 -30.27
N GLY A 496 -67.64 -27.51 -31.43
CA GLY A 496 -68.05 -26.73 -32.60
C GLY A 496 -67.36 -25.36 -32.76
N CYS A 497 -66.48 -24.99 -31.82
CA CYS A 497 -65.61 -23.82 -31.95
C CYS A 497 -64.50 -24.02 -32.99
N LEU A 498 -63.97 -25.24 -33.08
CA LEU A 498 -62.87 -25.63 -33.98
C LEU A 498 -63.41 -26.43 -35.18
N ASP A 499 -62.82 -26.25 -36.37
CA ASP A 499 -63.08 -27.09 -37.54
C ASP A 499 -62.25 -28.40 -37.52
N GLU A 500 -62.46 -29.26 -38.53
CA GLU A 500 -61.73 -30.53 -38.68
C GLU A 500 -60.20 -30.36 -38.80
N ASN A 501 -59.70 -29.14 -39.03
CA ASN A 501 -58.29 -28.81 -39.16
C ASN A 501 -57.72 -28.12 -37.90
N GLY A 502 -58.51 -27.98 -36.83
CA GLY A 502 -58.09 -27.31 -35.60
C GLY A 502 -58.04 -25.79 -35.70
N LEU A 503 -58.67 -25.18 -36.71
CA LEU A 503 -58.80 -23.73 -36.85
C LEU A 503 -60.14 -23.25 -36.30
N ILE A 504 -60.24 -21.97 -35.95
CA ILE A 504 -61.44 -21.43 -35.33
C ILE A 504 -62.51 -21.19 -36.39
N ALA A 505 -63.61 -21.95 -36.26
CA ALA A 505 -64.77 -21.94 -37.14
C ALA A 505 -65.91 -21.06 -36.61
N ASN A 506 -66.06 -20.99 -35.28
CA ASN A 506 -67.13 -20.24 -34.62
C ASN A 506 -66.70 -19.69 -33.25
N LEU A 507 -66.37 -18.39 -33.20
CA LEU A 507 -65.96 -17.71 -31.96
C LEU A 507 -67.07 -17.63 -30.91
N SER A 508 -68.35 -17.71 -31.30
CA SER A 508 -69.49 -17.67 -30.38
C SER A 508 -69.69 -18.98 -29.61
N ALA A 509 -68.97 -20.04 -29.97
CA ALA A 509 -68.91 -21.30 -29.23
C ALA A 509 -67.71 -21.31 -28.26
N THR A 510 -67.44 -20.20 -27.60
CA THR A 510 -66.43 -20.08 -26.55
C THR A 510 -67.10 -19.81 -25.21
N GLU A 511 -66.50 -20.29 -24.13
CA GLU A 511 -66.92 -20.01 -22.76
C GLU A 511 -65.79 -19.28 -22.04
N GLN A 512 -66.09 -18.10 -21.50
CA GLN A 512 -65.16 -17.41 -20.64
C GLN A 512 -65.13 -18.11 -19.29
N ARG A 513 -63.96 -18.65 -18.92
CA ARG A 513 -63.75 -19.35 -17.67
C ARG A 513 -62.74 -18.60 -16.82
N GLN A 514 -63.03 -18.45 -15.54
CA GLN A 514 -62.09 -17.90 -14.58
C GLN A 514 -61.08 -18.98 -14.19
N VAL A 515 -59.80 -18.64 -14.21
CA VAL A 515 -58.70 -19.55 -13.88
C VAL A 515 -57.90 -18.99 -12.72
N THR A 516 -57.29 -19.88 -11.95
CA THR A 516 -56.33 -19.49 -10.92
C THR A 516 -54.93 -19.61 -11.50
N LEU A 517 -54.27 -18.47 -11.69
CA LEU A 517 -52.90 -18.41 -12.21
C LEU A 517 -51.89 -18.72 -11.11
N GLY A 518 -50.87 -19.50 -11.47
CA GLY A 518 -49.74 -19.86 -10.62
C GLY A 518 -48.49 -19.06 -10.97
N ARG A 519 -47.35 -19.75 -11.00
CA ARG A 519 -46.08 -19.17 -11.41
C ARG A 519 -46.09 -18.90 -12.92
N ASN A 520 -45.18 -18.06 -13.38
CA ASN A 520 -45.05 -17.72 -14.79
C ASN A 520 -43.58 -17.69 -15.21
N ASP A 521 -43.32 -18.11 -16.43
CA ASP A 521 -42.06 -17.88 -17.14
C ASP A 521 -42.27 -16.85 -18.27
N ASP A 522 -41.26 -16.67 -19.13
CA ASP A 522 -41.30 -15.68 -20.22
C ASP A 522 -42.38 -15.97 -21.28
N ASN A 523 -42.78 -17.24 -21.45
CA ASN A 523 -43.65 -17.69 -22.54
C ASN A 523 -44.96 -18.33 -22.06
N TYR A 524 -44.97 -18.90 -20.85
CA TYR A 524 -46.05 -19.72 -20.30
C TYR A 524 -46.41 -19.30 -18.86
N ILE A 525 -47.68 -19.52 -18.51
CA ILE A 525 -48.25 -19.33 -17.18
C ILE A 525 -48.78 -20.67 -16.69
N GLU A 526 -48.48 -21.01 -15.44
CA GLU A 526 -49.04 -22.15 -14.73
C GLU A 526 -50.51 -21.91 -14.41
N ILE A 527 -51.35 -22.90 -14.69
CA ILE A 527 -52.76 -22.91 -14.33
C ILE A 527 -52.94 -23.88 -13.17
N VAL A 528 -53.24 -23.34 -11.98
CA VAL A 528 -53.42 -24.13 -10.75
C VAL A 528 -54.82 -24.74 -10.69
N ASP A 529 -55.83 -24.00 -11.20
CA ASP A 529 -57.23 -24.42 -11.19
C ASP A 529 -58.02 -23.75 -12.32
N GLY A 530 -59.08 -24.42 -12.78
CA GLY A 530 -60.01 -23.92 -13.80
C GLY A 530 -59.84 -24.53 -15.20
N LEU A 531 -58.81 -25.33 -15.46
CA LEU A 531 -58.62 -26.05 -16.74
C LEU A 531 -58.11 -27.46 -16.51
N GLU A 532 -58.41 -28.35 -17.45
CA GLU A 532 -57.87 -29.72 -17.50
C GLU A 532 -56.84 -29.85 -18.64
N GLU A 533 -55.95 -30.84 -18.54
CA GLU A 533 -55.00 -31.16 -19.61
C GLU A 533 -55.75 -31.53 -20.89
N GLY A 534 -55.41 -30.87 -22.00
CA GLY A 534 -56.08 -31.04 -23.29
C GLY A 534 -57.22 -30.06 -23.56
N ASP A 535 -57.61 -29.22 -22.59
CA ASP A 535 -58.55 -28.12 -22.84
C ASP A 535 -57.94 -27.15 -23.87
N VAL A 536 -58.72 -26.76 -24.88
CA VAL A 536 -58.29 -25.81 -25.90
C VAL A 536 -58.82 -24.42 -25.55
N VAL A 537 -57.92 -23.46 -25.37
CA VAL A 537 -58.25 -22.05 -25.18
C VAL A 537 -58.00 -21.27 -26.46
N VAL A 538 -58.75 -20.19 -26.64
CA VAL A 538 -58.71 -19.35 -27.82
C VAL A 538 -58.22 -17.97 -27.42
N ALA A 539 -57.14 -17.50 -28.05
CA ALA A 539 -56.59 -16.18 -27.77
C ALA A 539 -56.43 -15.35 -29.03
N LEU A 540 -56.42 -14.03 -28.87
CA LEU A 540 -56.11 -13.13 -29.98
C LEU A 540 -54.65 -13.28 -30.38
N SER A 541 -54.41 -13.55 -31.67
CA SER A 541 -53.08 -13.46 -32.24
C SER A 541 -52.56 -12.02 -32.23
N PRO A 542 -51.24 -11.79 -32.22
CA PRO A 542 -50.66 -10.44 -32.33
C PRO A 542 -51.12 -9.66 -33.58
N GLN A 543 -51.35 -10.39 -34.68
CA GLN A 543 -51.89 -9.84 -35.93
C GLN A 543 -53.39 -9.53 -35.80
N GLY A 544 -54.16 -10.36 -35.10
CA GLY A 544 -55.57 -10.12 -34.78
C GLY A 544 -55.79 -8.94 -33.83
N SER A 545 -54.94 -8.79 -32.82
CA SER A 545 -54.97 -7.67 -31.88
C SER A 545 -54.73 -6.33 -32.59
N SER A 546 -53.76 -6.26 -33.49
CA SER A 546 -53.50 -5.06 -34.29
C SER A 546 -54.63 -4.74 -35.29
N ILE A 547 -55.30 -5.75 -35.85
CA ILE A 547 -56.48 -5.57 -36.71
C ILE A 547 -57.69 -5.07 -35.89
N MET A 548 -57.94 -5.64 -34.72
CA MET A 548 -59.04 -5.23 -33.83
C MET A 548 -58.86 -3.80 -33.30
N SER A 549 -57.63 -3.44 -32.90
CA SER A 549 -57.28 -2.09 -32.50
C SER A 549 -57.43 -1.07 -33.65
N ALA A 550 -57.02 -1.44 -34.88
CA ALA A 550 -57.24 -0.61 -36.08
C ALA A 550 -58.73 -0.45 -36.45
N MET A 551 -59.60 -1.36 -35.98
CA MET A 551 -61.05 -1.31 -36.18
C MET A 551 -61.81 -0.63 -35.04
N GLY A 552 -61.13 -0.14 -33.99
CA GLY A 552 -61.75 0.57 -32.86
C GLY A 552 -62.64 -0.30 -31.97
N MET A 553 -62.39 -1.62 -31.97
CA MET A 553 -63.05 -2.60 -31.13
C MET A 553 -62.05 -3.06 -30.07
N GLU A 554 -61.91 -2.28 -29.00
CA GLU A 554 -61.22 -2.70 -27.78
C GLU A 554 -62.22 -3.27 -26.76
#